data_AF-A0A838UGL2-F1
#
_entry.id   AF-A0A838UGL2-F1
#
_cell.length_a   1.000
_cell.length_b   1.000
_cell.length_c   1.000
_cell.angle_alpha   90.00
_cell.angle_beta   90.00
_cell.angle_gamma   90.00
#
_symmetry.space_group_name_H-M   'P 1'
#
loop_
_entity.id
_entity.type
_entity.pdbx_description
1 polymer ?
#
loop_
_entity_poly.entity_id
_entity_poly.type
_entity_poly.pdbx_seq_one_letter_code
_entity_poly.pdbx_strand_id
1 'polypeptide(L)'
;AESVRAELASALKAAGYPTKADPAGVDFWGLFWVLMIFVVAATALYGPMAAALVELFPTRIRYTALSLPYHIGTGWVGGFVPVTAFAIVTATGNIYSGLWYPVVFTAISVVTLPFLLPETRGRSIEG
;
A
#
# COMPACT_ATOMS: atom_id res chain seq x y z
N ALA A 1 -11.78 -19.28 24.29
CA ALA A 1 -11.58 -19.27 22.82
C ALA A 1 -12.62 -20.15 22.11
N GLU A 2 -12.82 -21.39 22.57
CA GLU A 2 -13.85 -22.32 22.07
C GLU A 2 -15.28 -21.72 22.12
N SER A 3 -15.65 -21.15 23.28
CA SER A 3 -16.98 -20.57 23.51
C SER A 3 -17.30 -19.40 22.57
N VAL A 4 -16.33 -18.49 22.40
CA VAL A 4 -16.45 -17.33 21.50
C VAL A 4 -16.64 -17.77 20.05
N ARG A 5 -15.92 -18.82 19.59
CA ARG A 5 -16.10 -19.35 18.23
C ARG A 5 -17.49 -19.95 18.03
N ALA A 6 -18.00 -20.71 19.00
CA ALA A 6 -19.32 -21.32 18.93
C ALA A 6 -20.43 -20.26 18.91
N GLU A 7 -20.29 -19.23 19.75
CA GLU A 7 -21.22 -18.10 19.84
C GLU A 7 -21.22 -17.28 18.54
N LEU A 8 -20.02 -17.00 17.99
CA LEU A 8 -19.87 -16.29 16.72
C LEU A 8 -20.44 -17.09 15.54
N ALA A 9 -20.21 -18.40 15.48
CA ALA A 9 -20.76 -19.26 14.43
C ALA A 9 -22.30 -19.30 14.47
N SER A 10 -22.89 -19.33 15.67
CA SER A 10 -24.34 -19.24 15.86
C SER A 10 -24.89 -17.89 15.38
N ALA A 11 -24.24 -16.79 15.79
CA ALA A 11 -24.63 -15.43 15.41
C ALA A 11 -24.55 -15.20 13.89
N LEU A 12 -23.47 -15.67 13.25
CA LEU A 12 -23.28 -15.57 11.80
C LEU A 12 -24.33 -16.37 11.03
N LYS A 13 -24.65 -17.59 11.50
CA LYS A 13 -25.70 -18.42 10.90
C LYS A 13 -27.09 -17.77 11.05
N ALA A 14 -27.38 -17.17 12.20
CA ALA A 14 -28.62 -16.44 12.43
C ALA A 14 -28.75 -15.18 11.55
N ALA A 15 -27.62 -14.51 11.27
CA ALA A 15 -27.55 -13.35 10.39
C ALA A 15 -27.56 -13.71 8.88
N GLY A 16 -27.64 -14.99 8.52
CA GLY A 16 -27.66 -15.44 7.12
C GLY A 16 -26.31 -15.33 6.40
N TYR A 17 -25.19 -15.20 7.15
CA TYR A 17 -23.86 -15.14 6.54
C TYR A 17 -23.50 -16.47 5.88
N PRO A 18 -23.00 -16.46 4.62
CA PRO A 18 -22.62 -17.69 3.94
C PRO A 18 -21.44 -18.36 4.64
N THR A 19 -21.55 -19.67 4.89
CA THR A 19 -20.55 -20.46 5.62
C THR A 19 -19.28 -20.73 4.79
N LYS A 20 -19.36 -20.52 3.48
CA LYS A 20 -18.24 -20.56 2.54
C LYS A 20 -18.40 -19.44 1.52
N ALA A 21 -17.29 -18.83 1.11
CA ALA A 21 -17.28 -17.94 -0.04
C ALA A 21 -17.72 -18.74 -1.28
N ASP A 22 -18.75 -18.27 -1.98
CA ASP A 22 -19.23 -18.88 -3.22
C ASP A 22 -18.25 -18.59 -4.36
N PRO A 23 -17.51 -19.59 -4.87
CA PRO A 23 -16.55 -19.38 -5.95
C PRO A 23 -17.22 -18.98 -7.28
N ALA A 24 -18.51 -19.32 -7.47
CA ALA A 24 -19.25 -18.98 -8.68
C ALA A 24 -19.71 -17.50 -8.72
N GLY A 25 -19.73 -16.83 -7.57
CA GLY A 25 -20.03 -15.40 -7.44
C GLY A 25 -18.84 -14.48 -7.66
N VAL A 26 -17.64 -15.03 -7.91
CA VAL A 26 -16.43 -14.22 -8.15
C VAL A 26 -16.35 -13.82 -9.61
N ASP A 27 -16.45 -12.52 -9.88
CA ASP A 27 -16.12 -11.96 -11.19
C ASP A 27 -14.60 -12.02 -11.43
N PHE A 28 -14.14 -13.15 -11.94
CA PHE A 28 -12.73 -13.41 -12.19
C PHE A 28 -12.13 -12.39 -13.17
N TRP A 29 -12.87 -12.02 -14.22
CA TRP A 29 -12.39 -11.09 -15.24
C TRP A 29 -12.35 -9.66 -14.72
N GLY A 30 -13.36 -9.24 -13.97
CA GLY A 30 -13.34 -7.95 -13.27
C GLY A 30 -12.16 -7.85 -12.30
N LEU A 31 -11.96 -8.88 -11.48
CA LEU A 31 -10.83 -8.95 -10.55
C LEU A 31 -9.48 -8.90 -11.29
N PHE A 32 -9.34 -9.67 -12.37
CA PHE A 32 -8.13 -9.69 -13.18
C PHE A 32 -7.79 -8.29 -13.72
N TRP A 33 -8.75 -7.59 -14.32
CA TRP A 33 -8.49 -6.27 -14.89
C TRP A 33 -8.21 -5.20 -13.83
N VAL A 34 -8.89 -5.23 -12.70
CA VAL A 34 -8.59 -4.33 -11.57
C VAL A 34 -7.15 -4.53 -11.08
N LEU A 35 -6.75 -5.80 -10.87
CA LEU A 35 -5.38 -6.11 -10.46
C LEU A 35 -4.35 -5.75 -11.54
N MET A 36 -4.68 -5.96 -12.82
CA MET A 36 -3.82 -5.57 -13.94
C MET A 36 -3.55 -4.05 -13.94
N ILE A 37 -4.59 -3.23 -13.76
CA ILE A 37 -4.44 -1.78 -13.69
C ILE A 37 -3.51 -1.39 -12.53
N PHE A 38 -3.67 -2.00 -11.36
CA PHE A 38 -2.80 -1.73 -10.21
C PHE A 38 -1.34 -2.15 -10.45
N VAL A 39 -1.10 -3.29 -11.10
CA VAL A 39 0.25 -3.75 -11.45
C VAL A 39 0.91 -2.82 -12.47
N VAL A 40 0.18 -2.41 -13.51
CA VAL A 40 0.69 -1.46 -14.51
C VAL A 40 0.99 -0.10 -13.88
N ALA A 41 0.08 0.41 -13.04
CA ALA A 41 0.31 1.66 -12.32
C ALA A 41 1.52 1.58 -11.38
N ALA A 42 1.69 0.46 -10.66
CA ALA A 42 2.84 0.23 -9.81
C ALA A 42 4.14 0.21 -10.63
N THR A 43 4.20 -0.58 -11.70
CA THR A 43 5.41 -0.70 -12.53
C THR A 43 5.79 0.62 -13.22
N ALA A 44 4.81 1.38 -13.70
CA ALA A 44 5.03 2.71 -14.27
C ALA A 44 5.62 3.71 -13.26
N LEU A 45 5.38 3.53 -11.95
CA LEU A 45 5.96 4.34 -10.88
C LEU A 45 7.39 3.91 -10.52
N TYR A 46 7.66 2.60 -10.48
CA TYR A 46 8.97 2.06 -10.11
C TYR A 46 10.09 2.50 -11.08
N GLY A 47 9.80 2.61 -12.37
CA GLY A 47 10.78 3.03 -13.38
C GLY A 47 11.36 4.43 -13.13
N PRO A 48 10.53 5.49 -13.10
CA PRO A 48 10.96 6.85 -12.79
C PRO A 48 11.55 7.01 -11.39
N MET A 49 11.02 6.28 -10.39
CA MET A 49 11.54 6.34 -9.02
C MET A 49 13.01 5.94 -8.94
N ALA A 50 13.41 4.87 -9.65
CA ALA A 50 14.80 4.43 -9.69
C ALA A 50 15.73 5.49 -10.32
N ALA A 51 15.29 6.13 -11.41
CA ALA A 51 16.07 7.17 -12.09
C ALA A 51 16.21 8.44 -11.23
N ALA A 52 15.13 8.90 -10.61
CA ALA A 52 15.13 10.10 -9.77
C ALA A 52 16.03 9.95 -8.53
N LEU A 53 16.01 8.78 -7.87
CA LEU A 53 16.86 8.52 -6.71
C LEU A 53 18.35 8.47 -7.08
N VAL A 54 18.67 7.96 -8.26
CA VAL A 54 20.04 7.96 -8.81
C VAL A 54 20.51 9.40 -9.05
N GLU A 55 19.66 10.27 -9.59
CA GLU A 55 19.99 11.67 -9.89
C GLU A 55 20.13 12.55 -8.64
N LEU A 56 19.35 12.27 -7.58
CA LEU A 56 19.34 13.05 -6.34
C LEU A 56 20.55 12.80 -5.42
N PHE A 57 21.20 11.63 -5.50
CA PHE A 57 22.26 11.25 -4.58
C PHE A 57 23.65 11.14 -5.24
N PRO A 58 24.71 11.76 -4.66
CA PRO A 58 26.08 11.63 -5.14
C PRO A 58 26.55 10.17 -5.18
N THR A 59 27.34 9.81 -6.20
CA THR A 59 27.85 8.45 -6.46
C THR A 59 28.54 7.82 -5.24
N ARG A 60 29.24 8.62 -4.42
CA ARG A 60 29.95 8.16 -3.20
C ARG A 60 29.05 7.69 -2.05
N ILE A 61 27.83 8.24 -1.91
CA ILE A 61 26.92 7.92 -0.79
C ILE A 61 25.62 7.27 -1.24
N ARG A 62 25.45 7.07 -2.56
CA ARG A 62 24.21 6.58 -3.18
C ARG A 62 23.65 5.35 -2.47
N TYR A 63 24.46 4.32 -2.19
CA TYR A 63 23.96 3.07 -1.61
C TYR A 63 23.39 3.24 -0.19
N THR A 64 24.07 4.00 0.66
CA THR A 64 23.62 4.30 2.03
C THR A 64 22.46 5.29 2.05
N ALA A 65 22.47 6.27 1.16
CA ALA A 65 21.43 7.27 1.06
C ALA A 65 20.13 6.73 0.46
N LEU A 66 20.19 5.72 -0.43
CA LEU A 66 19.02 5.02 -0.97
C LEU A 66 18.35 4.07 0.03
N SER A 67 19.13 3.43 0.92
CA SER A 67 18.58 2.44 1.84
C SER A 67 17.73 3.07 2.94
N LEU A 68 18.03 4.30 3.36
CA LEU A 68 17.26 5.03 4.39
C LEU A 68 15.80 5.29 3.97
N PRO A 69 15.51 5.96 2.84
CA PRO A 69 14.15 6.12 2.34
C PRO A 69 13.47 4.78 2.08
N TYR A 70 14.22 3.80 1.55
CA TYR A 70 13.67 2.48 1.26
C TYR A 70 13.23 1.78 2.54
N HIS A 71 14.05 1.72 3.59
CA HIS A 71 13.70 1.04 4.85
C HIS A 71 12.64 1.80 5.65
N ILE A 72 12.64 3.12 5.64
CA ILE A 72 11.60 3.89 6.33
C ILE A 72 10.26 3.73 5.62
N GLY A 73 10.23 3.88 4.28
CA GLY A 73 9.02 3.74 3.49
C GLY A 73 8.48 2.30 3.48
N THR A 74 9.31 1.33 3.09
CA THR A 74 8.85 -0.07 3.00
C THR A 74 8.71 -0.71 4.38
N GLY A 75 9.64 -0.46 5.30
CA GLY A 75 9.64 -1.08 6.62
C GLY A 75 8.59 -0.46 7.53
N TRP A 76 8.61 0.86 7.73
CA TRP A 76 7.72 1.50 8.68
C TRP A 76 6.33 1.74 8.09
N VAL A 77 6.24 2.44 6.96
CA VAL A 77 4.93 2.77 6.38
C VAL A 77 4.26 1.51 5.82
N GLY A 78 5.02 0.67 5.09
CA GLY A 78 4.52 -0.58 4.53
C GLY A 78 4.21 -1.65 5.58
N GLY A 79 5.11 -1.83 6.55
CA GLY A 79 4.95 -2.86 7.60
C GLY A 79 3.76 -2.64 8.52
N PHE A 80 3.33 -1.39 8.72
CA PHE A 80 2.18 -1.07 9.58
C PHE A 80 0.82 -1.13 8.87
N VAL A 81 0.79 -1.24 7.53
CA VAL A 81 -0.46 -1.36 6.76
C VAL A 81 -1.40 -2.42 7.34
N PRO A 82 -0.97 -3.68 7.59
CA PRO A 82 -1.90 -4.74 8.00
C PRO A 82 -2.52 -4.47 9.39
N VAL A 83 -1.70 -3.99 10.33
CA VAL A 83 -2.13 -3.71 11.70
C VAL A 83 -3.08 -2.52 11.73
N THR A 84 -2.74 -1.43 11.05
CA THR A 84 -3.57 -0.23 11.02
C THR A 84 -4.85 -0.47 10.23
N ALA A 85 -4.79 -1.13 9.06
CA ALA A 85 -5.98 -1.47 8.29
C ALA A 85 -6.94 -2.35 9.10
N PHE A 86 -6.42 -3.38 9.79
CA PHE A 86 -7.24 -4.22 10.66
C PHE A 86 -7.87 -3.45 11.81
N ALA A 87 -7.11 -2.54 12.45
CA ALA A 87 -7.64 -1.69 13.53
C ALA A 87 -8.77 -0.77 13.03
N ILE A 88 -8.61 -0.13 11.86
CA ILE A 88 -9.64 0.74 11.26
C ILE A 88 -10.90 -0.07 10.93
N VAL A 89 -10.76 -1.25 10.31
CA VAL A 89 -11.89 -2.13 9.98
C VAL A 89 -12.62 -2.57 11.24
N THR A 90 -11.88 -2.94 12.29
CA THR A 90 -12.47 -3.37 13.57
C THR A 90 -13.20 -2.22 14.27
N ALA A 91 -12.67 -1.00 14.22
CA ALA A 91 -13.29 0.17 14.83
C ALA A 91 -14.52 0.69 14.07
N THR A 92 -14.52 0.59 12.74
CA THR A 92 -15.61 1.11 11.88
C THR A 92 -16.66 0.06 11.53
N GLY A 93 -16.35 -1.23 11.67
CA GLY A 93 -17.19 -2.33 11.20
C GLY A 93 -17.26 -2.47 9.67
N ASN A 94 -16.56 -1.62 8.91
CA ASN A 94 -16.58 -1.64 7.45
C ASN A 94 -15.25 -2.18 6.89
N ILE A 95 -15.30 -3.23 6.07
CA ILE A 95 -14.11 -3.86 5.48
C ILE A 95 -13.33 -2.96 4.52
N TYR A 96 -13.98 -1.96 3.93
CA TYR A 96 -13.35 -1.05 2.96
C TYR A 96 -12.65 0.13 3.62
N SER A 97 -12.88 0.36 4.91
CA SER A 97 -12.30 1.51 5.63
C SER A 97 -10.77 1.43 5.73
N GLY A 98 -10.21 0.22 5.75
CA GLY A 98 -8.76 0.00 5.73
C GLY A 98 -8.07 0.55 4.47
N LEU A 99 -8.81 0.74 3.36
CA LEU A 99 -8.29 1.32 2.12
C LEU A 99 -7.89 2.79 2.27
N TRP A 100 -8.36 3.48 3.32
CA TRP A 100 -7.94 4.86 3.57
C TRP A 100 -6.47 5.00 3.96
N TYR A 101 -5.86 3.96 4.54
CA TYR A 101 -4.44 4.00 4.92
C TYR A 101 -3.53 4.30 3.71
N PRO A 102 -3.53 3.50 2.62
CA PRO A 102 -2.72 3.79 1.46
C PRO A 102 -3.12 5.13 0.80
N VAL A 103 -4.42 5.48 0.77
CA VAL A 103 -4.88 6.75 0.19
C VAL A 103 -4.26 7.96 0.89
N VAL A 104 -4.22 7.96 2.23
CA VAL A 104 -3.63 9.05 3.01
C VAL A 104 -2.12 9.17 2.74
N PHE A 105 -1.38 8.06 2.73
CA PHE A 105 0.06 8.08 2.44
C PHE A 105 0.37 8.47 0.99
N THR A 106 -0.47 8.05 0.03
CA THR A 106 -0.38 8.52 -1.35
C THR A 106 -0.65 10.02 -1.44
N ALA A 107 -1.66 10.54 -0.75
CA ALA A 107 -1.96 11.97 -0.73
C ALA A 107 -0.80 12.78 -0.12
N ILE A 108 -0.22 12.32 0.99
CA ILE A 108 0.97 12.94 1.58
C ILE A 108 2.11 12.96 0.55
N SER A 109 2.34 11.87 -0.18
CA SER A 109 3.39 11.79 -1.19
C SER A 109 3.13 12.77 -2.35
N VAL A 110 1.92 12.79 -2.90
CA VAL A 110 1.53 13.68 -4.01
C VAL A 110 1.63 15.15 -3.60
N VAL A 111 1.28 15.48 -2.36
CA VAL A 111 1.41 16.85 -1.85
C VAL A 111 2.87 17.20 -1.60
N THR A 112 3.66 16.32 -0.99
CA THR A 112 5.03 16.65 -0.58
C THR A 112 6.04 16.65 -1.72
N LEU A 113 5.92 15.75 -2.70
CA LEU A 113 6.84 15.64 -3.84
C LEU A 113 7.06 16.98 -4.57
N PRO A 114 6.02 17.73 -5.04
CA PRO A 114 6.24 18.96 -5.78
C PRO A 114 6.84 20.10 -4.94
N PHE A 115 6.72 20.09 -3.61
CA PHE A 115 7.28 21.13 -2.74
C PHE A 115 8.67 20.79 -2.22
N LEU A 116 8.98 19.50 -2.01
CA LEU A 116 10.20 19.05 -1.35
C LEU A 116 11.23 18.45 -2.32
N LEU A 117 10.85 17.98 -3.52
CA LEU A 117 11.86 17.57 -4.50
C LEU A 117 12.52 18.80 -5.12
N PRO A 118 13.84 18.96 -4.97
CA PRO A 118 14.56 19.95 -5.75
C PRO A 118 14.57 19.52 -7.23
N GLU A 119 14.33 20.48 -8.13
CA GLU A 119 14.42 20.26 -9.58
C GLU A 119 15.81 19.71 -9.94
N THR A 120 15.86 18.50 -10.50
CA THR A 120 17.11 17.84 -10.89
C THR A 120 17.59 18.24 -12.28
N ARG A 121 16.75 18.86 -13.10
CA ARG A 121 17.07 19.24 -14.48
C ARG A 121 18.19 20.28 -14.53
N GLY A 122 19.42 19.81 -14.80
CA GLY A 122 20.61 20.64 -15.03
C GLY A 122 21.71 20.57 -13.96
N ARG A 123 21.60 19.69 -12.95
CA ARG A 123 22.70 19.48 -11.99
C ARG A 123 23.75 18.52 -12.55
N SER A 124 25.01 18.94 -12.52
CA SER A 124 26.16 18.07 -12.76
C SER A 124 26.17 16.92 -11.75
N ILE A 125 26.20 15.69 -12.24
CA ILE A 125 26.42 14.46 -11.46
C ILE A 125 27.92 14.16 -11.25
N GLU A 126 28.80 15.08 -11.66
CA GLU A 126 30.25 14.94 -11.51
C GLU A 126 30.72 15.45 -10.14
N GLY A 127 31.30 14.52 -9.38
CA GLY A 127 32.19 14.75 -8.26
C GLY A 127 33.21 13.62 -8.20
#